data_AF-A0ABC9HHM0-F1
#
_entry.id   AF-A0ABC9HHM0-F1
#
_cell.length_a   1.000
_cell.length_b   1.000
_cell.length_c   1.000
_cell.angle_alpha   90.00
_cell.angle_beta   90.00
_cell.angle_gamma   90.00
#
_symmetry.space_group_name_H-M   'P 1'
#
loop_
_entity.id
_entity.type
_entity.pdbx_description
1 polymer ?
#
loop_
_entity_poly.entity_id
_entity_poly.type
_entity_poly.pdbx_seq_one_letter_code
_entity_poly.pdbx_strand_id
1 'polypeptide(L)'
;MDSLNQEALTAHNRYRAMHGCPPLAFDSALARSAQKWAEDLAGTQCMRHSDQTTYGENLAFMGITSEIFFSGADASKMWYMQSEFHDYNGEMTYESCYFTQMIWKDTKIVGFGQATSQDGYASYIVAHYMPKGNVRGQFSFNVPPARLDAFAEQYDPFHSPITQTLPAVSQPTTPTVLPSLPETKEERKAREKAEKKERERMERERKETEKREKKARKELEKIEKKEKRKSLKL
;
A
#
# COMPACT_ATOMS: atom_id res chain seq x y z
N MET A 1 -8.12 -15.34 14.11
CA MET A 1 -7.69 -14.34 13.11
C MET A 1 -8.31 -14.76 11.79
N ASP A 2 -8.92 -13.84 11.05
CA ASP A 2 -9.52 -14.11 9.74
C ASP A 2 -8.45 -14.16 8.62
N SER A 3 -8.87 -14.51 7.39
CA SER A 3 -7.97 -14.61 6.22
C SER A 3 -7.30 -13.28 5.91
N LEU A 4 -8.05 -12.17 5.91
CA LEU A 4 -7.53 -10.83 5.67
C LEU A 4 -6.36 -10.50 6.59
N ASN A 5 -6.56 -10.64 7.90
CA ASN A 5 -5.55 -10.29 8.90
C ASN A 5 -4.34 -11.24 8.81
N GLN A 6 -4.57 -12.53 8.53
CA GLN A 6 -3.48 -13.49 8.37
C GLN A 6 -2.61 -13.16 7.15
N GLU A 7 -3.22 -12.90 5.99
CA GLU A 7 -2.54 -12.54 4.74
C GLU A 7 -1.78 -11.22 4.89
N ALA A 8 -2.45 -10.17 5.40
CA ALA A 8 -1.85 -8.86 5.57
C ALA A 8 -0.69 -8.90 6.58
N LEU A 9 -0.86 -9.55 7.74
CA LEU A 9 0.20 -9.65 8.74
C LEU A 9 1.41 -10.43 8.20
N THR A 10 1.17 -11.53 7.47
CA THR A 10 2.23 -12.33 6.87
C THR A 10 3.03 -11.50 5.86
N ALA A 11 2.33 -10.77 4.98
CA ALA A 11 2.97 -9.90 4.00
C ALA A 11 3.75 -8.76 4.68
N HIS A 12 3.16 -8.07 5.66
CA HIS A 12 3.83 -7.02 6.43
C HIS A 12 5.13 -7.53 7.07
N ASN A 13 5.08 -8.68 7.74
CA ASN A 13 6.24 -9.23 8.44
C ASN A 13 7.33 -9.69 7.48
N ARG A 14 6.97 -10.17 6.28
CA ARG A 14 7.94 -10.42 5.21
C ARG A 14 8.64 -9.13 4.77
N TYR A 15 7.90 -8.05 4.54
CA TYR A 15 8.49 -6.76 4.17
C TYR A 15 9.37 -6.20 5.29
N ARG A 16 8.90 -6.21 6.53
CA ARG A 16 9.67 -5.76 7.70
C ARG A 16 10.97 -6.54 7.88
N ALA A 17 10.97 -7.84 7.62
CA ALA A 17 12.18 -8.67 7.70
C ALA A 17 13.26 -8.22 6.70
N MET A 18 12.89 -7.83 5.47
CA MET A 18 13.83 -7.30 4.46
C MET A 18 14.53 -6.02 4.92
N HIS A 19 13.89 -5.25 5.82
CA HIS A 19 14.42 -4.03 6.40
C HIS A 19 15.07 -4.27 7.78
N GLY A 20 15.09 -5.51 8.27
CA GLY A 20 15.59 -5.84 9.60
C GLY A 20 14.72 -5.29 10.75
N CYS A 21 13.46 -4.99 10.48
CA CYS A 21 12.50 -4.54 11.48
C CYS A 21 11.87 -5.73 12.20
N PRO A 22 11.63 -5.65 13.52
CA PRO A 22 10.95 -6.72 14.27
C PRO A 22 9.56 -7.02 13.69
N PRO A 23 9.07 -8.27 13.71
CA PRO A 23 7.74 -8.58 13.24
C PRO A 23 6.67 -7.88 14.09
N LEU A 24 5.57 -7.50 13.44
CA LEU A 24 4.34 -7.05 14.10
C LEU A 24 3.59 -8.26 14.65
N ALA A 25 2.88 -8.03 15.76
CA ALA A 25 1.86 -8.94 16.26
C ALA A 25 0.47 -8.42 15.90
N PHE A 26 -0.48 -9.33 15.72
CA PHE A 26 -1.87 -8.94 15.50
C PHE A 26 -2.54 -8.49 16.79
N ASP A 27 -3.33 -7.43 16.70
CA ASP A 27 -4.19 -6.96 17.77
C ASP A 27 -5.66 -6.91 17.33
N SER A 28 -6.51 -7.59 18.08
CA SER A 28 -7.92 -7.70 17.73
C SER A 28 -8.71 -6.40 17.94
N ALA A 29 -8.27 -5.52 18.84
CA ALA A 29 -8.93 -4.24 19.07
C ALA A 29 -8.65 -3.26 17.93
N LEU A 30 -7.40 -3.20 17.46
CA LEU A 30 -7.03 -2.48 16.25
C LEU A 30 -7.75 -3.03 15.03
N ALA A 31 -7.91 -4.35 14.89
CA ALA A 31 -8.65 -4.93 13.77
C ALA A 31 -10.13 -4.53 13.78
N ARG A 32 -10.79 -4.54 14.94
CA ARG A 32 -12.17 -4.04 15.06
C ARG A 32 -12.29 -2.55 14.74
N SER A 33 -11.30 -1.75 15.16
CA SER A 33 -11.23 -0.32 14.84
C SER A 33 -11.06 -0.09 13.33
N ALA A 34 -10.12 -0.79 12.71
CA ALA A 34 -9.87 -0.74 11.27
C ALA A 34 -11.10 -1.20 10.47
N GLN A 35 -11.79 -2.24 10.93
CA GLN A 35 -13.02 -2.74 10.31
C GLN A 35 -14.12 -1.68 10.29
N LYS A 36 -14.35 -1.03 11.43
CA LYS A 36 -15.32 0.07 11.51
C LYS A 36 -14.98 1.21 10.55
N TRP A 37 -13.70 1.52 10.39
CA TRP A 37 -13.28 2.56 9.45
C TRP A 37 -13.43 2.11 7.98
N ALA A 38 -13.10 0.85 7.68
CA ALA A 38 -13.30 0.29 6.34
C ALA A 38 -14.78 0.34 5.92
N GLU A 39 -15.71 0.02 6.83
CA GLU A 39 -17.16 0.11 6.61
C GLU A 39 -17.61 1.54 6.31
N ASP A 40 -17.06 2.53 7.03
CA ASP A 40 -17.36 3.94 6.81
C ASP A 40 -16.82 4.44 5.45
N LEU A 41 -15.60 4.03 5.07
CA LEU A 41 -15.05 4.32 3.74
C LEU A 41 -15.87 3.68 2.63
N ALA A 42 -16.31 2.44 2.81
CA ALA A 42 -17.15 1.72 1.85
C ALA A 42 -18.55 2.32 1.72
N GLY A 43 -19.12 2.79 2.83
CA GLY A 43 -20.44 3.44 2.85
C GLY A 43 -20.44 4.84 2.23
N THR A 44 -19.35 5.60 2.42
CA THR A 44 -19.20 6.95 1.86
C THR A 44 -18.52 6.98 0.49
N GLN A 45 -17.88 5.87 0.10
CA GLN A 45 -17.02 5.73 -1.07
C GLN A 45 -15.94 6.83 -1.17
N CYS A 46 -15.46 7.32 -0.03
CA CYS A 46 -14.53 8.44 0.06
C CYS A 46 -13.24 8.03 0.79
N MET A 47 -12.11 7.98 0.08
CA MET A 47 -10.80 7.69 0.68
C MET A 47 -10.30 8.86 1.50
N ARG A 48 -10.42 8.75 2.82
CA ARG A 48 -9.95 9.74 3.79
C ARG A 48 -9.47 9.08 5.07
N HIS A 49 -8.48 9.69 5.70
CA HIS A 49 -8.00 9.26 7.01
C HIS A 49 -9.04 9.49 8.11
N SER A 50 -9.00 8.64 9.14
CA SER A 50 -9.77 8.87 10.37
C SER A 50 -9.22 10.06 11.15
N ASP A 51 -10.07 10.71 11.94
CA ASP A 51 -9.66 11.84 12.80
C ASP A 51 -8.84 11.40 14.03
N GLN A 52 -8.51 10.11 14.15
CA GLN A 52 -7.80 9.55 15.30
C GLN A 52 -6.30 9.76 15.18
N THR A 53 -5.68 10.22 16.27
CA THR A 53 -4.24 10.56 16.29
C THR A 53 -3.39 9.59 17.11
N THR A 54 -4.02 8.59 17.74
CA THR A 54 -3.38 7.67 18.69
C THR A 54 -2.70 6.49 18.02
N TYR A 55 -3.21 6.03 16.88
CA TYR A 55 -2.64 4.94 16.08
C TYR A 55 -2.13 5.47 14.73
N GLY A 56 -1.28 4.69 14.07
CA GLY A 56 -0.95 4.89 12.67
C GLY A 56 -2.04 4.32 11.77
N GLU A 57 -2.17 4.80 10.55
CA GLU A 57 -3.23 4.36 9.64
C GLU A 57 -2.73 4.29 8.19
N ASN A 58 -2.98 3.14 7.55
CA ASN A 58 -2.84 2.99 6.10
C ASN A 58 -4.19 2.64 5.49
N LEU A 59 -4.49 3.22 4.33
CA LEU A 59 -5.73 3.00 3.61
C LEU A 59 -5.43 2.48 2.21
N ALA A 60 -6.24 1.54 1.75
CA ALA A 60 -6.16 0.96 0.43
C ALA A 60 -7.57 0.75 -0.12
N PHE A 61 -7.75 0.94 -1.42
CA PHE A 61 -8.96 0.48 -2.09
C PHE A 61 -8.63 -0.01 -3.50
N MET A 62 -9.47 -0.91 -4.00
CA MET A 62 -9.35 -1.45 -5.34
C MET A 62 -10.74 -1.73 -5.89
N GLY A 63 -10.92 -1.54 -7.20
CA GLY A 63 -12.10 -2.05 -7.91
C GLY A 63 -12.09 -3.58 -7.93
N ILE A 64 -13.21 -4.20 -7.60
CA ILE A 64 -13.34 -5.65 -7.54
C ILE A 64 -14.44 -6.15 -8.49
N THR A 65 -14.36 -7.43 -8.84
CA THR A 65 -15.40 -8.16 -9.59
C THR A 65 -15.65 -9.50 -8.92
N SER A 66 -16.53 -10.33 -9.48
CA SER A 66 -16.71 -11.71 -9.01
C SER A 66 -15.44 -12.58 -9.12
N GLU A 67 -14.47 -12.17 -9.96
CA GLU A 67 -13.24 -12.91 -10.23
C GLU A 67 -11.99 -12.24 -9.64
N ILE A 68 -12.09 -10.95 -9.31
CA ILE A 68 -10.99 -10.14 -8.78
C ILE A 68 -11.29 -9.80 -7.33
N PHE A 69 -10.49 -10.37 -6.42
CA PHE A 69 -10.57 -10.12 -4.99
C PHE A 69 -9.42 -9.24 -4.55
N PHE A 70 -9.68 -8.34 -3.60
CA PHE A 70 -8.63 -7.52 -3.01
C PHE A 70 -8.17 -8.15 -1.70
N SER A 71 -7.01 -8.81 -1.69
CA SER A 71 -6.52 -9.54 -0.52
C SER A 71 -5.76 -8.63 0.46
N GLY A 72 -5.54 -9.13 1.68
CA GLY A 72 -4.69 -8.44 2.65
C GLY A 72 -3.23 -8.33 2.17
N ALA A 73 -2.77 -9.31 1.40
CA ALA A 73 -1.44 -9.30 0.79
C ALA A 73 -1.33 -8.25 -0.32
N ASP A 74 -2.37 -8.05 -1.12
CA ASP A 74 -2.38 -7.03 -2.19
C ASP A 74 -2.31 -5.61 -1.62
N ALA A 75 -3.10 -5.31 -0.57
CA ALA A 75 -3.03 -4.03 0.12
C ALA A 75 -1.63 -3.77 0.71
N SER A 76 -1.06 -4.80 1.35
CA SER A 76 0.30 -4.73 1.91
C SER A 76 1.35 -4.46 0.83
N LYS A 77 1.25 -5.13 -0.33
CA LYS A 77 2.15 -4.91 -1.46
C LYS A 77 2.01 -3.49 -2.01
N MET A 78 0.78 -3.00 -2.18
CA MET A 78 0.51 -1.65 -2.70
C MET A 78 1.13 -0.56 -1.81
N TRP A 79 0.98 -0.69 -0.49
CA TRP A 79 1.62 0.22 0.46
C TRP A 79 3.15 0.08 0.44
N TYR A 80 3.69 -1.13 0.34
CA TYR A 80 5.13 -1.35 0.29
C TYR A 80 5.79 -0.77 -0.97
N MET A 81 5.13 -0.83 -2.13
CA MET A 81 5.66 -0.27 -3.40
C MET A 81 5.99 1.23 -3.32
N GLN A 82 5.43 1.95 -2.35
CA GLN A 82 5.84 3.32 -2.05
C GLN A 82 7.31 3.45 -1.60
N SER A 83 8.00 2.35 -1.28
CA SER A 83 9.44 2.32 -1.01
C SER A 83 10.26 2.92 -2.14
N GLU A 84 9.79 2.82 -3.38
CA GLU A 84 10.45 3.36 -4.58
C GLU A 84 10.57 4.89 -4.55
N PHE A 85 9.74 5.57 -3.75
CA PHE A 85 9.69 7.03 -3.65
C PHE A 85 10.28 7.57 -2.35
N HIS A 86 10.81 6.70 -1.47
CA HIS A 86 11.32 7.14 -0.17
C HIS A 86 12.81 7.50 -0.22
N ASP A 87 13.16 8.71 0.23
CA ASP A 87 14.54 9.09 0.53
C ASP A 87 14.89 8.71 1.97
N TYR A 88 15.78 7.72 2.14
CA TYR A 88 16.21 7.22 3.45
C TYR A 88 17.03 8.22 4.28
N ASN A 89 17.45 9.34 3.68
CA ASN A 89 18.07 10.46 4.42
C ASN A 89 17.06 11.55 4.80
N GLY A 90 15.79 11.37 4.42
CA GLY A 90 14.72 12.35 4.59
C GLY A 90 13.61 11.91 5.56
N GLU A 91 12.53 12.67 5.51
CA GLU A 91 11.26 12.40 6.20
C GLU A 91 10.28 11.71 5.24
N MET A 92 9.09 11.31 5.71
CA MET A 92 8.03 10.87 4.80
C MET A 92 7.56 11.99 3.86
N THR A 93 7.14 11.58 2.68
CA THR A 93 6.30 12.36 1.77
C THR A 93 4.93 11.70 1.65
N TYR A 94 4.00 12.33 0.94
CA TYR A 94 2.71 11.71 0.64
C TYR A 94 2.87 10.39 -0.14
N GLU A 95 3.88 10.32 -1.00
CA GLU A 95 4.22 9.17 -1.85
C GLU A 95 4.91 8.02 -1.09
N SER A 96 5.36 8.24 0.15
CA SER A 96 6.09 7.26 0.96
C SER A 96 5.49 6.97 2.34
N CYS A 97 4.41 7.67 2.72
CA CYS A 97 3.84 7.62 4.06
C CYS A 97 3.31 6.23 4.47
N TYR A 98 2.75 5.45 3.54
CA TYR A 98 2.26 4.11 3.86
C TYR A 98 3.38 3.10 4.01
N PHE A 99 4.39 3.16 3.14
CA PHE A 99 5.59 2.32 3.26
C PHE A 99 6.31 2.56 4.59
N THR A 100 6.58 3.83 4.91
CA THR A 100 7.28 4.20 6.15
C THR A 100 6.53 3.75 7.40
N GLN A 101 5.20 3.84 7.43
CA GLN A 101 4.39 3.29 8.52
C GLN A 101 4.49 1.76 8.62
N MET A 102 4.44 1.04 7.49
CA MET A 102 4.54 -0.44 7.50
C MET A 102 5.85 -0.93 8.11
N ILE A 103 6.97 -0.31 7.74
CA ILE A 103 8.29 -0.73 8.19
C ILE A 103 8.79 0.01 9.43
N TRP A 104 7.95 0.85 10.05
CA TRP A 104 8.32 1.60 11.25
C TRP A 104 8.78 0.66 12.38
N LYS A 105 10.06 0.72 12.74
CA LYS A 105 10.72 -0.24 13.63
C LYS A 105 10.07 -0.32 15.02
N ASP A 106 9.62 0.81 15.55
CA ASP A 106 9.02 0.88 16.88
C ASP A 106 7.55 0.46 16.93
N THR A 107 6.86 0.36 15.79
CA THR A 107 5.50 -0.20 15.73
C THR A 107 5.55 -1.67 16.12
N LYS A 108 4.63 -2.11 17.00
CA LYS A 108 4.62 -3.46 17.58
C LYS A 108 3.40 -4.29 17.19
N ILE A 109 2.24 -3.65 17.14
CA ILE A 109 0.97 -4.33 16.88
C ILE A 109 0.21 -3.67 15.73
N VAL A 110 -0.58 -4.48 15.04
CA VAL A 110 -1.39 -4.05 13.90
C VAL A 110 -2.71 -4.81 13.85
N GLY A 111 -3.75 -4.18 13.33
CA GLY A 111 -5.00 -4.85 12.97
C GLY A 111 -5.56 -4.31 11.68
N PHE A 112 -6.22 -5.18 10.92
CA PHE A 112 -6.74 -4.89 9.59
C PHE A 112 -8.26 -5.07 9.54
N GLY A 113 -8.90 -4.26 8.70
CA GLY A 113 -10.33 -4.35 8.42
C GLY A 113 -10.61 -4.16 6.93
N GLN A 114 -11.68 -4.77 6.45
CA GLN A 114 -12.09 -4.74 5.05
C GLN A 114 -13.60 -4.58 4.91
N ALA A 115 -14.03 -3.72 3.99
CA ALA A 115 -15.42 -3.63 3.60
C ALA A 115 -15.56 -3.42 2.10
N THR A 116 -16.68 -3.88 1.55
CA THR A 116 -17.04 -3.69 0.14
C THR A 116 -18.10 -2.60 0.04
N SER A 117 -17.98 -1.72 -0.96
CA SER A 117 -18.98 -0.69 -1.24
C SER A 117 -20.37 -1.28 -1.46
N GLN A 118 -21.40 -0.49 -1.22
CA GLN A 118 -22.79 -0.94 -1.35
C GLN A 118 -23.15 -1.39 -2.78
N ASP A 119 -22.50 -0.83 -3.79
CA ASP A 119 -22.64 -1.21 -5.19
C ASP A 119 -21.88 -2.50 -5.56
N GLY A 120 -21.05 -3.04 -4.66
CA GLY A 120 -20.29 -4.27 -4.84
C GLY A 120 -19.03 -4.13 -5.71
N TYR A 121 -18.67 -2.93 -6.17
CA TYR A 121 -17.61 -2.73 -7.16
C TYR A 121 -16.26 -2.29 -6.59
N ALA A 122 -16.18 -1.95 -5.29
CA ALA A 122 -14.94 -1.55 -4.67
C ALA A 122 -14.75 -2.19 -3.30
N SER A 123 -13.53 -2.62 -3.00
CA SER A 123 -13.13 -3.08 -1.67
C SER A 123 -12.16 -2.09 -1.04
N TYR A 124 -12.37 -1.80 0.25
CA TYR A 124 -11.60 -0.87 1.06
C TYR A 124 -10.93 -1.66 2.17
N ILE A 125 -9.61 -1.55 2.30
CA ILE A 125 -8.81 -2.17 3.35
C ILE A 125 -8.14 -1.07 4.18
N VAL A 126 -8.25 -1.20 5.50
CA VAL A 126 -7.66 -0.30 6.49
C VAL A 126 -6.71 -1.09 7.37
N ALA A 127 -5.56 -0.50 7.71
CA ALA A 127 -4.65 -0.99 8.74
C ALA A 127 -4.48 0.05 9.83
N HIS A 128 -4.59 -0.35 11.10
CA HIS A 128 -4.27 0.49 12.25
C HIS A 128 -3.04 -0.06 12.99
N TYR A 129 -2.11 0.81 13.35
CA TYR A 129 -0.78 0.47 13.88
C TYR A 129 -0.55 1.08 15.27
N MET A 130 0.07 0.34 16.19
CA MET A 130 0.46 0.86 17.50
C MET A 130 1.84 0.35 17.96
N PRO A 131 2.71 1.22 18.52
CA PRO A 131 2.66 2.68 18.46
C PRO A 131 2.55 3.21 17.03
N LYS A 132 2.04 4.43 16.84
CA LYS A 132 1.98 5.04 15.52
C LYS A 132 3.38 5.32 14.97
N GLY A 133 3.53 5.16 13.67
CA GLY A 133 4.75 5.55 12.96
C GLY A 133 4.70 7.00 12.51
N ASN A 134 5.56 7.32 11.55
CA ASN A 134 5.58 8.59 10.84
C ASN A 134 5.72 9.81 11.76
N VAL A 135 6.46 9.64 12.86
CA VAL A 135 6.76 10.72 13.80
C VAL A 135 7.95 11.51 13.28
N ARG A 136 7.74 12.82 13.11
CA ARG A 136 8.75 13.74 12.59
C ARG A 136 10.04 13.68 13.40
N GLY A 137 11.19 13.63 12.72
CA GLY A 137 12.51 13.58 13.35
C GLY A 137 12.91 12.18 13.86
N GLN A 138 12.12 11.14 13.61
CA GLN A 138 12.41 9.77 14.05
C GLN A 138 12.64 8.77 12.90
N PHE A 139 12.64 9.24 11.65
CA PHE A 139 12.72 8.39 10.45
C PHE A 139 14.02 7.61 10.34
N SER A 140 15.17 8.26 10.57
CA SER A 140 16.50 7.63 10.46
C SER A 140 16.67 6.39 11.35
N PHE A 141 15.95 6.33 12.48
CA PHE A 141 15.98 5.19 13.40
C PHE A 141 14.91 4.14 13.10
N ASN A 142 13.80 4.55 12.47
CA ASN A 142 12.60 3.73 12.31
C ASN A 142 12.38 3.19 10.90
N VAL A 143 13.03 3.76 9.89
CA VAL A 143 12.85 3.39 8.48
C VAL A 143 14.21 2.99 7.88
N PRO A 144 14.78 1.85 8.30
CA PRO A 144 16.05 1.38 7.76
C PRO A 144 15.91 1.00 6.27
N PRO A 145 16.96 1.15 5.44
CA PRO A 145 16.97 0.64 4.08
C PRO A 145 16.88 -0.90 4.07
N ALA A 146 16.44 -1.44 2.93
CA ALA A 146 16.43 -2.89 2.73
C ALA A 146 17.86 -3.44 2.79
N ARG A 147 18.02 -4.61 3.43
CA ARG A 147 19.28 -5.34 3.51
C ARG A 147 19.58 -6.00 2.16
N LEU A 148 20.74 -5.70 1.57
CA LEU A 148 21.18 -6.30 0.29
C LEU A 148 21.34 -7.83 0.40
N ASP A 149 21.65 -8.31 1.60
CA ASP A 149 21.81 -9.69 2.02
C ASP A 149 20.48 -10.46 2.16
N ALA A 150 19.33 -9.78 2.27
CA ALA A 150 18.01 -10.45 2.29
C ALA A 150 17.66 -11.16 0.97
N PHE A 151 18.36 -10.82 -0.13
CA PHE A 151 18.30 -11.54 -1.40
C PHE A 151 19.36 -12.64 -1.54
N ALA A 152 20.41 -12.64 -0.69
CA ALA A 152 21.55 -13.52 -0.81
C ALA A 152 21.40 -14.85 -0.04
N GLU A 153 20.58 -14.90 1.02
CA GLU A 153 20.37 -16.13 1.80
C GLU A 153 19.61 -17.25 1.04
N GLN A 154 19.07 -16.97 -0.15
CA GLN A 154 18.45 -18.01 -1.00
C GLN A 154 19.45 -18.71 -1.94
N TYR A 155 20.71 -18.26 -2.01
CA TYR A 155 21.76 -18.84 -2.85
C TYR A 155 23.13 -18.72 -2.17
N ASP A 156 23.32 -19.41 -1.04
CA ASP A 156 24.65 -19.69 -0.51
C ASP A 156 25.11 -21.08 -0.99
N PRO A 157 26.05 -21.17 -1.96
CA PRO A 157 26.58 -22.45 -2.42
C PRO A 157 27.54 -23.13 -1.41
N PHE A 158 27.80 -22.56 -0.24
CA PHE A 158 28.80 -23.07 0.72
C PHE A 158 28.29 -23.47 2.12
N HIS A 159 27.02 -23.28 2.47
CA HIS A 159 26.47 -23.84 3.72
C HIS A 159 25.83 -25.23 3.48
N SER A 160 26.56 -26.28 3.81
CA SER A 160 25.99 -27.63 3.96
C SER A 160 25.41 -27.83 5.36
N PRO A 161 24.16 -28.31 5.51
CA PRO A 161 23.74 -29.00 6.72
C PRO A 161 24.03 -30.50 6.62
N ILE A 162 24.57 -31.01 7.73
CA ILE A 162 24.91 -32.41 7.98
C ILE A 162 23.68 -33.32 7.86
N THR A 163 23.93 -34.46 7.21
CA THR A 163 23.18 -35.71 7.06
C THR A 163 22.05 -36.01 8.05
N GLN A 164 20.83 -36.19 7.52
CA GLN A 164 19.95 -37.27 7.97
C GLN A 164 19.28 -37.94 6.76
N THR A 165 19.58 -39.23 6.61
CA THR A 165 19.21 -40.14 5.52
C THR A 165 17.79 -40.66 5.71
N LEU A 166 16.91 -40.45 4.72
CA LEU A 166 15.67 -41.22 4.45
C LEU A 166 15.37 -41.21 2.94
N PRO A 167 14.59 -42.19 2.42
CA PRO A 167 14.92 -42.88 1.18
C PRO A 167 14.38 -42.21 -0.09
N ALA A 168 14.98 -42.60 -1.21
CA ALA A 168 14.63 -42.20 -2.56
C ALA A 168 13.15 -42.47 -2.87
N VAL A 169 12.39 -41.39 -3.05
CA VAL A 169 11.08 -41.40 -3.71
C VAL A 169 11.17 -40.41 -4.87
N SER A 170 10.76 -40.90 -6.03
CA SER A 170 10.78 -40.31 -7.35
C SER A 170 10.44 -38.82 -7.35
N GLN A 171 11.27 -38.03 -8.02
CA GLN A 171 11.08 -36.60 -8.27
C GLN A 171 9.66 -36.31 -8.79
N PRO A 172 8.90 -35.40 -8.16
CA PRO A 172 7.88 -34.64 -8.87
C PRO A 172 8.61 -33.60 -9.74
N THR A 173 8.32 -33.63 -11.03
CA THR A 173 8.77 -32.65 -12.02
C THR A 173 8.52 -31.23 -11.54
N THR A 174 9.59 -30.43 -11.57
CA THR A 174 9.56 -28.96 -11.53
C THR A 174 8.46 -28.45 -12.45
N PRO A 175 7.63 -27.47 -12.06
CA PRO A 175 6.84 -26.76 -13.04
C PRO A 175 7.83 -25.99 -13.91
N THR A 176 7.98 -26.45 -15.15
CA THR A 176 8.63 -25.70 -16.23
C THR A 176 7.98 -24.33 -16.27
N VAL A 177 8.71 -23.30 -15.85
CA VAL A 177 8.43 -21.93 -16.25
C VAL A 177 8.50 -21.95 -17.77
N LEU A 178 7.34 -21.91 -18.42
CA LEU A 178 7.23 -21.74 -19.84
C LEU A 178 7.99 -20.45 -20.18
N PRO A 179 9.04 -20.48 -21.01
CA PRO A 179 9.60 -19.24 -21.53
C PRO A 179 8.45 -18.52 -22.24
N SER A 180 8.16 -17.29 -21.81
CA SER A 180 7.23 -16.42 -22.53
C SER A 180 7.63 -16.42 -24.00
N LEU A 181 6.71 -16.83 -24.87
CA LEU A 181 6.90 -16.80 -26.32
C LEU A 181 7.51 -15.44 -26.71
N PRO A 182 8.51 -15.41 -27.62
CA PRO A 182 9.05 -14.15 -28.09
C PRO A 182 7.91 -13.33 -28.69
N GLU A 183 7.58 -12.19 -28.07
CA GLU A 183 6.54 -11.28 -28.54
C GLU A 183 6.78 -10.95 -30.02
N THR A 184 5.72 -11.09 -30.80
CA THR A 184 5.74 -10.71 -32.20
C THR A 184 5.97 -9.20 -32.32
N LYS A 185 6.54 -8.77 -33.45
CA LYS A 185 6.70 -7.33 -33.75
C LYS A 185 5.35 -6.58 -33.74
N GLU A 186 4.24 -7.28 -33.96
CA GLU A 186 2.90 -6.71 -33.93
C GLU A 186 2.39 -6.50 -32.50
N GLU A 187 2.58 -7.46 -31.59
CA GLU A 187 2.23 -7.33 -30.17
C GLU A 187 3.02 -6.20 -29.49
N ARG A 188 4.32 -6.09 -29.78
CA ARG A 188 5.15 -4.99 -29.27
C ARG A 188 4.63 -3.63 -29.73
N LYS A 189 4.28 -3.49 -31.01
CA LYS A 189 3.69 -2.26 -31.56
C LYS A 189 2.31 -1.96 -30.95
N ALA A 190 1.51 -2.98 -30.70
CA ALA A 190 0.20 -2.84 -30.07
C ALA A 190 0.32 -2.33 -28.63
N ARG A 191 1.27 -2.87 -27.85
CA ARG A 191 1.56 -2.40 -26.48
C ARG A 191 2.06 -0.96 -26.48
N GLU A 192 3.07 -0.63 -27.29
CA GLU A 192 3.61 0.74 -27.37
C GLU A 192 2.51 1.75 -27.75
N LYS A 193 1.61 1.37 -28.66
CA LYS A 193 0.44 2.19 -29.04
C LYS A 193 -0.57 2.32 -27.90
N ALA A 194 -0.84 1.25 -27.15
CA ALA A 194 -1.72 1.28 -25.99
C ALA A 194 -1.17 2.18 -24.89
N GLU A 195 0.11 2.03 -24.53
CA GLU A 195 0.77 2.88 -23.54
C GLU A 195 0.82 4.34 -23.96
N LYS A 196 1.04 4.63 -25.26
CA LYS A 196 0.99 5.99 -25.78
C LYS A 196 -0.40 6.60 -25.63
N LYS A 197 -1.45 5.83 -25.97
CA LYS A 197 -2.85 6.26 -25.83
C LYS A 197 -3.21 6.52 -24.36
N GLU A 198 -2.70 5.70 -23.45
CA GLU A 198 -2.91 5.84 -22.02
C GLU A 198 -2.17 7.06 -21.44
N ARG A 199 -0.92 7.29 -21.84
CA ARG A 199 -0.17 8.52 -21.52
C ARG A 199 -0.91 9.78 -22.00
N GLU A 200 -1.43 9.77 -23.21
CA GLU A 200 -2.22 10.89 -23.75
C GLU A 200 -3.54 11.11 -23.01
N ARG A 201 -4.19 10.03 -22.54
CA ARG A 201 -5.40 10.10 -21.72
C ARG A 201 -5.11 10.71 -20.35
N MET A 202 -4.09 10.21 -19.65
CA MET A 202 -3.67 10.72 -18.34
C MET A 202 -3.30 12.21 -18.39
N GLU A 203 -2.63 12.64 -19.47
CA GLU A 203 -2.29 14.06 -19.65
C GLU A 203 -3.53 14.94 -19.86
N ARG A 204 -4.57 14.45 -20.54
CA ARG A 204 -5.84 15.17 -20.69
C ARG A 204 -6.59 15.29 -19.36
N GLU A 205 -6.66 14.19 -18.61
CA GLU A 205 -7.30 14.16 -17.29
C GLU A 205 -6.57 15.08 -16.29
N ARG A 206 -5.24 15.11 -16.32
CA ARG A 206 -4.43 16.06 -15.53
C ARG A 206 -4.76 17.51 -15.86
N LYS A 207 -4.77 17.87 -17.15
CA LYS A 207 -5.09 19.24 -17.59
C LYS A 207 -6.52 19.65 -17.23
N GLU A 208 -7.48 18.72 -17.28
CA GLU A 208 -8.85 18.99 -16.88
C GLU A 208 -8.97 19.22 -15.38
N THR A 209 -8.27 18.42 -14.58
CA THR A 209 -8.20 18.54 -13.12
C THR A 209 -7.61 19.87 -12.70
N GLU A 210 -6.45 20.26 -13.27
CA GLU A 210 -5.85 21.58 -13.01
C GLU A 210 -6.78 22.74 -13.37
N LYS A 211 -7.57 22.61 -14.44
CA LYS A 211 -8.56 23.62 -14.86
C LYS A 211 -9.71 23.71 -13.86
N ARG A 212 -10.19 22.58 -13.34
CA ARG A 212 -11.24 22.52 -12.30
C ARG A 212 -10.75 23.15 -10.99
N GLU A 213 -9.53 22.82 -10.56
CA GLU A 213 -8.92 23.39 -9.34
C GLU A 213 -8.71 24.90 -9.47
N LYS A 214 -8.19 25.39 -10.60
CA LYS A 214 -8.05 26.84 -10.85
C LYS A 214 -9.40 27.55 -10.81
N LYS A 215 -10.48 26.91 -11.29
CA LYS A 215 -11.83 27.46 -11.21
C LYS A 215 -12.35 27.48 -9.77
N ALA A 216 -12.17 26.39 -9.01
CA ALA A 216 -12.57 26.29 -7.62
C ALA A 216 -11.86 27.34 -6.74
N ARG A 217 -10.55 27.52 -6.93
CA ARG A 217 -9.76 28.53 -6.21
C ARG A 217 -10.26 29.96 -6.45
N LYS A 218 -10.64 30.29 -7.69
CA LYS A 218 -11.23 31.59 -8.03
C LYS A 218 -12.61 31.80 -7.39
N GLU A 219 -13.42 30.75 -7.29
CA GLU A 219 -14.73 30.85 -6.61
C GLU A 219 -14.56 31.02 -5.10
N LEU A 220 -13.64 30.28 -4.46
CA LEU A 220 -13.31 30.46 -3.04
C LEU A 220 -12.85 31.89 -2.74
N GLU A 221 -11.95 32.45 -3.56
CA GLU A 221 -11.48 33.82 -3.39
C GLU A 221 -12.62 34.86 -3.51
N LYS A 222 -13.61 34.61 -4.39
CA LYS A 222 -14.81 35.46 -4.48
C LYS A 222 -15.69 35.36 -3.23
N ILE A 223 -15.86 34.15 -2.69
CA ILE A 223 -16.64 33.91 -1.47
C ILE A 223 -15.98 34.64 -0.29
N GLU A 224 -14.67 34.46 -0.08
CA GLU A 224 -13.93 35.15 0.98
C GLU A 224 -14.02 36.67 0.87
N LYS A 225 -13.87 37.23 -0.35
CA LYS A 225 -14.04 38.67 -0.57
C LYS A 225 -15.46 39.16 -0.25
N LYS A 226 -16.49 38.34 -0.53
CA LYS A 226 -17.89 38.68 -0.24
C LYS A 226 -18.16 38.64 1.27
N GLU A 227 -17.62 37.65 1.98
CA GLU A 227 -17.73 37.54 3.44
C GLU A 227 -17.01 38.68 4.15
N LYS A 228 -15.78 38.99 3.74
CA LYS A 228 -15.04 40.14 4.29
C LYS A 228 -15.81 41.45 4.11
N ARG A 229 -16.42 41.68 2.95
CA ARG A 229 -17.27 42.86 2.69
C ARG A 229 -18.55 42.88 3.53
N LYS A 230 -19.13 41.72 3.86
CA LYS A 230 -20.29 41.65 4.78
C LYS A 230 -19.86 41.96 6.22
N SER A 231 -18.74 41.42 6.67
CA SER A 231 -18.22 41.67 8.03
C SER A 231 -17.85 43.12 8.30
N LEU A 232 -17.46 43.88 7.26
CA LEU A 232 -17.11 45.30 7.39
C LEU A 232 -18.33 46.24 7.39
N LYS A 233 -19.54 45.70 7.18
CA LYS A 233 -20.81 46.44 7.15
C LYS A 233 -21.70 46.18 8.38
N LEU A 234 -21.26 45.32 9.29
CA LEU A 234 -21.81 45.14 10.63
C LEU A 234 -20.98 45.97 11.62
#